data_AF-A0A5D2XCU3-F1
#
_entry.id   AF-A0A5D2XCU3-F1
#
_cell.length_a   1.000
_cell.length_b   1.000
_cell.length_c   1.000
_cell.angle_alpha   90.00
_cell.angle_beta   90.00
_cell.angle_gamma   90.00
#
_symmetry.space_group_name_H-M   'P 1'
#
loop_
_entity.id
_entity.type
_entity.pdbx_description
1 polymer ?
#
loop_
_entity_poly.entity_id
_entity_poly.type
_entity_poly.pdbx_seq_one_letter_code
_entity_poly.pdbx_strand_id
1 'polypeptide(L)'
;MGRKLDALLGRNFKASKFKTLAKLAISRIGILKNQHQVRCTHARSDVIELLNLGQHEQALLRVEHLIREQNMVDAFTIMETYCNLLIERVMLIQKNKECPDELKEAASTLMFASSRCGEFPELLHIRGVFSSTFGKEFVVRAIELRNNCSVNPKVIQKLSKLRPSLESKLKLLQEIATKKGITLHLEEMAVEVRNLTESANDLPVGKDMDESLSESMKARKKYRDVADAAQEAFVSAAYAAAAARAAVELSRIEPQDFDSPNNAMARSEDLELNEIEETRQSLCRKRTVSRSSSDSDADLSGEESDGEKAKQEPHRQPHELSYEITQSDEVNEDESKLGYQSSKLKNTESFEEHLNSRMDKKWVSMRTRRD
;
A
#
# COMPACT_ATOMS: atom_id res chain seq x y z
N MET A 1 20.91 39.60 0.07
CA MET A 1 21.77 38.50 -0.46
C MET A 1 21.04 37.15 -0.68
N GLY A 2 19.77 36.96 -0.27
CA GLY A 2 19.11 35.63 -0.32
C GLY A 2 19.00 34.97 -1.71
N ARG A 3 18.67 35.72 -2.77
CA ARG A 3 18.46 35.15 -4.11
C ARG A 3 19.70 34.46 -4.73
N LYS A 4 20.91 34.89 -4.36
CA LYS A 4 22.15 34.24 -4.80
C LYS A 4 22.38 32.91 -4.09
N LEU A 5 22.05 32.83 -2.80
CA LEU A 5 22.10 31.57 -2.04
C LEU A 5 21.02 30.60 -2.49
N ASP A 6 19.82 31.08 -2.82
CA ASP A 6 18.74 30.23 -3.35
C ASP A 6 19.12 29.62 -4.72
N ALA A 7 19.87 30.35 -5.56
CA ALA A 7 20.42 29.81 -6.80
C ALA A 7 21.51 28.74 -6.54
N LEU A 8 22.37 28.96 -5.54
CA LEU A 8 23.42 28.00 -5.14
C LEU A 8 22.86 26.75 -4.43
N LEU A 9 21.72 26.88 -3.75
CA LEU A 9 21.04 25.79 -3.03
C LEU A 9 19.96 25.11 -3.86
N GLY A 10 19.87 25.37 -5.17
CA GLY A 10 18.89 24.77 -6.08
C GLY A 10 17.43 25.12 -5.77
N ARG A 11 17.19 26.17 -4.98
CA ARG A 11 15.89 26.57 -4.43
C ARG A 11 15.08 27.47 -5.36
N ASN A 12 15.54 27.66 -6.59
CA ASN A 12 14.93 28.60 -7.52
C ASN A 12 13.74 27.96 -8.25
N PHE A 13 12.52 28.15 -7.72
CA PHE A 13 11.28 27.69 -8.32
C PHE A 13 11.07 28.34 -9.70
N LYS A 14 10.92 27.52 -10.74
CA LYS A 14 10.66 27.96 -12.13
C LYS A 14 9.18 27.75 -12.46
N ALA A 15 8.40 28.84 -12.47
CA ALA A 15 6.96 28.78 -12.71
C ALA A 15 6.58 28.12 -14.05
N SER A 16 7.31 28.41 -15.13
CA SER A 16 7.07 27.78 -16.44
C SER A 16 7.24 26.26 -16.39
N LYS A 17 8.34 25.78 -15.79
CA LYS A 17 8.58 24.34 -15.62
C LYS A 17 7.50 23.67 -14.77
N PHE A 18 7.10 24.31 -13.67
CA PHE A 18 6.04 23.77 -12.81
C PHE A 18 4.69 23.73 -13.54
N LYS A 19 4.32 24.77 -14.30
CA LYS A 19 3.10 24.76 -15.13
C LYS A 19 3.11 23.60 -16.13
N THR A 20 4.23 23.36 -16.81
CA THR A 20 4.37 22.21 -17.73
C THR A 20 4.18 20.90 -16.99
N LEU A 21 4.83 20.73 -15.83
CA LEU A 21 4.70 19.53 -15.01
C LEU A 21 3.27 19.29 -14.53
N ALA A 22 2.58 20.33 -14.05
CA ALA A 22 1.20 20.23 -13.61
C ALA A 22 0.23 19.92 -14.78
N LYS A 23 0.48 20.45 -15.98
CA LYS A 23 -0.28 20.09 -17.19
C LYS A 23 -0.06 18.63 -17.61
N LEU A 24 1.17 18.13 -17.52
CA LEU A 24 1.45 16.70 -17.73
C LEU A 24 0.70 15.84 -16.71
N ALA A 25 0.67 16.26 -15.44
CA ALA A 25 -0.09 15.58 -14.41
C ALA A 25 -1.60 15.54 -14.71
N ILE A 26 -2.19 16.64 -15.21
CA ILE A 26 -3.60 16.67 -15.65
C ILE A 26 -3.83 15.71 -16.82
N SER A 27 -2.93 15.68 -17.81
CA SER A 27 -3.03 14.73 -18.93
C SER A 27 -2.99 13.27 -18.46
N ARG A 28 -2.06 12.94 -17.54
CA ARG A 28 -1.98 11.62 -16.90
C ARG A 28 -3.26 11.27 -16.15
N ILE A 29 -3.81 12.22 -15.38
CA ILE A 29 -5.08 12.04 -14.67
C ILE A 29 -6.20 11.64 -15.62
N GLY A 30 -6.30 12.28 -16.80
CA GLY A 30 -7.29 11.90 -17.80
C GLY A 30 -7.17 10.43 -18.24
N ILE A 31 -5.95 9.95 -18.45
CA ILE A 31 -5.67 8.55 -18.80
C ILE A 31 -6.05 7.60 -17.66
N LEU A 32 -5.57 7.88 -16.44
CA LEU A 32 -5.81 7.04 -15.26
C LEU A 32 -7.30 6.99 -14.90
N LYS A 33 -8.01 8.14 -14.94
CA LYS A 33 -9.47 8.19 -14.75
C LYS A 33 -10.19 7.29 -15.73
N ASN A 34 -9.82 7.32 -17.01
CA ASN A 34 -10.43 6.45 -18.01
C ASN A 34 -10.15 4.97 -17.73
N GLN A 35 -8.93 4.61 -17.33
CA GLN A 35 -8.58 3.23 -16.95
C GLN A 35 -9.40 2.73 -15.77
N HIS A 36 -9.50 3.52 -14.68
CA HIS A 36 -10.31 3.15 -13.52
C HIS A 36 -11.81 3.17 -13.83
N GLN A 37 -12.30 4.07 -14.69
CA GLN A 37 -13.69 4.08 -15.11
C GLN A 37 -14.07 2.79 -15.85
N VAL A 38 -13.21 2.30 -16.76
CA VAL A 38 -13.42 1.01 -17.43
C VAL A 38 -13.45 -0.13 -16.41
N ARG A 39 -12.54 -0.14 -15.43
CA ARG A 39 -12.54 -1.14 -14.35
C ARG A 39 -13.82 -1.05 -13.50
N CYS A 40 -14.33 0.14 -13.19
CA CYS A 40 -15.62 0.34 -12.54
C CYS A 40 -16.75 -0.31 -13.34
N THR A 41 -16.82 -0.04 -14.64
CA THR A 41 -17.87 -0.60 -15.52
C THR A 41 -17.82 -2.12 -15.54
N HIS A 42 -16.63 -2.72 -15.70
CA HIS A 42 -16.46 -4.18 -15.67
C HIS A 42 -16.83 -4.76 -14.30
N ALA A 43 -16.30 -4.20 -13.21
CA ALA A 43 -16.62 -4.68 -11.86
C ALA A 43 -18.12 -4.58 -11.54
N ARG A 44 -18.80 -3.54 -12.04
CA ARG A 44 -20.25 -3.40 -11.92
C ARG A 44 -21.00 -4.47 -12.72
N SER A 45 -20.56 -4.79 -13.94
CA SER A 45 -21.14 -5.88 -14.73
C SER A 45 -21.03 -7.21 -13.99
N ASP A 46 -19.84 -7.52 -13.49
CA ASP A 46 -19.60 -8.76 -12.76
C ASP A 46 -20.45 -8.86 -11.49
N VAL A 47 -20.63 -7.77 -10.74
CA VAL A 47 -21.55 -7.75 -9.59
C VAL A 47 -22.96 -8.13 -10.01
N ILE A 48 -23.45 -7.59 -11.12
CA ILE A 48 -24.80 -7.89 -11.62
C ILE A 48 -24.91 -9.36 -12.05
N GLU A 49 -23.90 -9.89 -12.73
CA GLU A 49 -23.86 -11.29 -13.16
C GLU A 49 -23.84 -12.24 -11.95
N LEU A 50 -22.98 -11.97 -10.96
CA LEU A 50 -22.89 -12.76 -9.72
C LEU A 50 -24.21 -12.73 -8.95
N LEU A 51 -24.88 -11.58 -8.90
CA LEU A 51 -26.20 -11.48 -8.28
C LEU A 51 -27.27 -12.30 -9.02
N ASN A 52 -27.25 -12.32 -10.36
CA ASN A 52 -28.16 -13.16 -11.15
C ASN A 52 -27.90 -14.66 -10.97
N LEU A 53 -26.66 -15.05 -10.67
CA LEU A 53 -26.28 -16.43 -10.37
C LEU A 53 -26.58 -16.83 -8.90
N GLY A 54 -27.07 -15.90 -8.07
CA GLY A 54 -27.27 -16.12 -6.63
C GLY A 54 -25.98 -16.18 -5.81
N GLN A 55 -24.83 -15.81 -6.39
CA GLN A 55 -23.52 -15.86 -5.75
C GLN A 55 -23.25 -14.60 -4.92
N HIS A 56 -24.02 -14.44 -3.84
CA HIS A 56 -24.05 -13.22 -3.04
C HIS A 56 -22.71 -12.88 -2.36
N GLU A 57 -21.99 -13.88 -1.84
CA GLU A 57 -20.68 -13.67 -1.21
C GLU A 57 -19.63 -13.14 -2.23
N GLN A 58 -19.59 -13.75 -3.42
CA GLN A 58 -18.70 -13.31 -4.48
C GLN A 58 -19.06 -11.91 -4.99
N ALA A 59 -20.36 -11.62 -5.11
CA ALA A 59 -20.83 -10.29 -5.46
C ALA A 59 -20.37 -9.24 -4.43
N LEU A 60 -20.38 -9.57 -3.14
CA LEU A 60 -19.90 -8.69 -2.07
C LEU A 60 -18.40 -8.40 -2.17
N LEU A 61 -17.58 -9.41 -2.49
CA LEU A 61 -16.15 -9.24 -2.76
C LEU A 61 -15.92 -8.37 -4.00
N ARG A 62 -16.71 -8.56 -5.06
CA ARG A 62 -16.61 -7.77 -6.30
C ARG A 62 -17.05 -6.33 -6.08
N VAL A 63 -18.06 -6.08 -5.24
CA VAL A 63 -18.46 -4.74 -4.81
C VAL A 63 -17.34 -4.02 -4.07
N GLU A 64 -16.57 -4.72 -3.23
CA GLU A 64 -15.41 -4.11 -2.58
C GLU A 64 -14.41 -3.56 -3.59
N HIS A 65 -14.15 -4.31 -4.67
CA HIS A 65 -13.29 -3.85 -5.74
C HIS A 65 -13.90 -2.66 -6.48
N LEU A 66 -15.19 -2.70 -6.81
CA LEU A 66 -15.90 -1.58 -7.44
C LEU A 66 -15.79 -0.28 -6.61
N ILE A 67 -15.92 -0.36 -5.28
CA ILE A 67 -15.76 0.81 -4.39
C ILE A 67 -14.34 1.37 -4.50
N ARG A 68 -13.32 0.51 -4.53
CA ARG A 68 -11.93 0.95 -4.65
C ARG A 68 -11.66 1.65 -5.98
N GLU A 69 -12.17 1.10 -7.09
CA GLU A 69 -12.04 1.73 -8.41
C GLU A 69 -12.77 3.08 -8.47
N GLN A 70 -13.99 3.17 -7.92
CA GLN A 70 -14.74 4.43 -7.85
C GLN A 70 -13.99 5.48 -7.01
N ASN A 71 -13.42 5.05 -5.89
CA ASN A 71 -12.64 5.94 -5.03
C ASN A 71 -11.42 6.53 -5.75
N MET A 72 -10.76 5.75 -6.63
CA MET A 72 -9.66 6.25 -7.44
C MET A 72 -10.12 7.32 -8.43
N VAL A 73 -11.23 7.08 -9.15
CA VAL A 73 -11.81 8.08 -10.07
C VAL A 73 -12.16 9.39 -9.34
N ASP A 74 -12.77 9.28 -8.16
CA ASP A 74 -13.13 10.43 -7.33
C ASP A 74 -11.88 11.21 -6.87
N ALA A 75 -10.86 10.50 -6.37
CA ALA A 75 -9.61 11.10 -5.92
C ALA A 75 -8.89 11.84 -7.06
N PHE A 76 -8.84 11.25 -8.26
CA PHE A 76 -8.26 11.90 -9.43
C PHE A 76 -9.00 13.17 -9.85
N THR A 77 -10.32 13.21 -9.71
CA THR A 77 -11.10 14.42 -10.00
C THR A 77 -10.77 15.57 -9.05
N ILE A 78 -10.56 15.28 -7.76
CA ILE A 78 -10.10 16.28 -6.79
C ILE A 78 -8.68 16.74 -7.13
N MET A 79 -7.76 15.80 -7.43
CA MET A 79 -6.38 16.12 -7.78
C MET A 79 -6.27 16.97 -9.05
N GLU A 80 -7.10 16.71 -10.06
CA GLU A 80 -7.20 17.51 -11.29
C GLU A 80 -7.54 18.98 -10.97
N THR A 81 -8.51 19.19 -10.08
CA THR A 81 -8.92 20.52 -9.62
C THR A 81 -7.76 21.24 -8.92
N TYR A 82 -6.99 20.54 -8.09
CA TYR A 82 -5.82 21.12 -7.42
C TYR A 82 -4.66 21.43 -8.37
N CYS A 83 -4.39 20.59 -9.36
CA CYS A 83 -3.39 20.91 -10.39
C CYS A 83 -3.77 22.21 -11.12
N ASN A 84 -5.04 22.40 -11.48
CA ASN A 84 -5.52 23.63 -12.11
C ASN A 84 -5.36 24.85 -11.20
N LEU A 85 -5.75 24.76 -9.92
CA LEU A 85 -5.59 25.84 -8.94
C LEU A 85 -4.12 26.27 -8.80
N LEU A 86 -3.19 25.30 -8.73
CA LEU A 86 -1.77 25.58 -8.58
C LEU A 86 -1.16 26.19 -9.86
N ILE A 87 -1.66 25.84 -11.05
CA ILE A 87 -1.28 26.47 -12.31
C ILE A 87 -1.74 27.94 -12.34
N GLU A 88 -2.99 28.18 -11.98
CA GLU A 88 -3.60 29.52 -11.96
C GLU A 88 -2.85 30.45 -11.01
N ARG A 89 -2.54 29.96 -9.80
CA ARG A 89 -1.88 30.73 -8.74
C ARG A 89 -0.38 30.48 -8.62
N VAL A 90 0.28 30.02 -9.68
CA VAL A 90 1.71 29.66 -9.65
C VAL A 90 2.63 30.79 -9.19
N MET A 91 2.23 32.05 -9.42
CA MET A 91 3.00 33.23 -9.00
C MET A 91 3.09 33.36 -7.48
N LEU A 92 2.08 32.88 -6.74
CA LEU A 92 2.13 32.85 -5.27
C LEU A 92 3.12 31.79 -4.78
N ILE A 93 3.25 30.66 -5.49
CA ILE A 93 4.24 29.63 -5.19
C ILE A 93 5.66 30.17 -5.41
N GLN A 94 5.87 30.94 -6.48
CA GLN A 94 7.19 31.48 -6.83
C GLN A 94 7.66 32.59 -5.88
N LYS A 95 6.75 33.44 -5.39
CA LYS A 95 7.10 34.64 -4.61
C LYS A 95 7.29 34.35 -3.12
N ASN A 96 6.63 33.34 -2.58
CA ASN A 96 6.62 33.06 -1.15
C ASN A 96 7.61 31.95 -0.77
N LYS A 97 8.28 32.12 0.37
CA LYS A 97 9.17 31.10 0.93
C LYS A 97 8.42 29.97 1.63
N GLU A 98 7.22 30.26 2.10
CA GLU A 98 6.31 29.30 2.72
C GLU A 98 5.08 29.12 1.83
N CYS A 99 4.41 27.97 1.95
CA CYS A 99 3.23 27.68 1.16
C CYS A 99 2.06 28.56 1.64
N PRO A 100 1.48 29.42 0.78
CA PRO A 100 0.33 30.26 1.15
C PRO A 100 -0.85 29.41 1.58
N ASP A 101 -1.63 29.87 2.57
CA ASP A 101 -2.75 29.10 3.13
C ASP A 101 -3.78 28.69 2.06
N GLU A 102 -4.03 29.57 1.09
CA GLU A 102 -4.94 29.32 -0.03
C GLU A 102 -4.51 28.14 -0.93
N LEU A 103 -3.21 27.81 -0.96
CA LEU A 103 -2.65 26.74 -1.78
C LEU A 103 -2.23 25.52 -0.96
N LYS A 104 -2.21 25.67 0.36
CA LYS A 104 -1.68 24.68 1.29
C LYS A 104 -2.43 23.37 1.21
N GLU A 105 -3.75 23.41 1.07
CA GLU A 105 -4.57 22.20 0.91
C GLU A 105 -4.27 21.47 -0.39
N ALA A 106 -4.21 22.19 -1.50
CA ALA A 106 -3.91 21.64 -2.82
C ALA A 106 -2.51 21.01 -2.87
N ALA A 107 -1.49 21.76 -2.43
CA ALA A 107 -0.11 21.29 -2.41
C ALA A 107 0.06 20.07 -1.51
N SER A 108 -0.47 20.12 -0.27
CA SER A 108 -0.37 19.01 0.68
C SER A 108 -1.08 17.76 0.17
N THR A 109 -2.25 17.93 -0.47
CA THR A 109 -3.00 16.80 -1.02
C THR A 109 -2.26 16.09 -2.15
N LEU A 110 -1.66 16.84 -3.09
CA LEU A 110 -0.86 16.23 -4.17
C LEU A 110 0.40 15.53 -3.63
N MET A 111 1.06 16.11 -2.61
CA MET A 111 2.20 15.47 -1.96
C MET A 111 1.80 14.17 -1.26
N PHE A 112 0.69 14.17 -0.52
CA PHE A 112 0.14 12.96 0.10
C PHE A 112 -0.15 11.87 -0.95
N ALA A 113 -0.87 12.22 -2.01
CA ALA A 113 -1.25 11.30 -3.08
C ALA A 113 -0.04 10.68 -3.79
N SER A 114 1.08 11.41 -3.91
CA SER A 114 2.32 10.88 -4.49
C SER A 114 2.88 9.64 -3.77
N SER A 115 2.53 9.42 -2.50
CA SER A 115 2.92 8.23 -1.74
C SER A 115 1.98 7.03 -1.92
N ARG A 116 0.79 7.26 -2.49
CA ARG A 116 -0.29 6.28 -2.63
C ARG A 116 -0.50 5.83 -4.07
N CYS A 117 -0.22 6.70 -5.04
CA CYS A 117 -0.45 6.44 -6.46
C CYS A 117 0.86 6.13 -7.19
N GLY A 118 1.32 4.87 -7.15
CA GLY A 118 2.57 4.44 -7.79
C GLY A 118 2.57 4.54 -9.33
N GLU A 119 1.40 4.46 -9.95
CA GLU A 119 1.20 4.61 -11.40
C GLU A 119 1.23 6.08 -11.88
N PHE A 120 1.47 7.03 -10.98
CA PHE A 120 1.41 8.46 -11.23
C PHE A 120 2.74 9.18 -10.92
N PRO A 121 3.78 9.01 -11.77
CA PRO A 121 5.12 9.51 -11.51
C PRO A 121 5.23 11.04 -11.48
N GLU A 122 4.36 11.77 -12.18
CA GLU A 122 4.36 13.23 -12.19
C GLU A 122 4.08 13.81 -10.78
N LEU A 123 3.30 13.12 -9.94
CA LEU A 123 3.09 13.52 -8.54
C LEU A 123 4.39 13.44 -7.71
N LEU A 124 5.27 12.47 -7.99
CA LEU A 124 6.58 12.37 -7.32
C LEU A 124 7.46 13.58 -7.68
N HIS A 125 7.41 14.03 -8.93
CA HIS A 125 8.12 15.22 -9.39
C HIS A 125 7.53 16.49 -8.74
N ILE A 126 6.20 16.61 -8.67
CA ILE A 126 5.53 17.74 -7.99
C ILE A 126 5.94 17.79 -6.52
N ARG A 127 5.97 16.63 -5.84
CA ARG A 127 6.49 16.53 -4.47
C ARG A 127 7.95 16.98 -4.37
N GLY A 128 8.80 16.60 -5.32
CA GLY A 128 10.20 17.04 -5.37
C GLY A 128 10.32 18.56 -5.49
N VAL A 129 9.51 19.17 -6.35
CA VAL A 129 9.45 20.64 -6.47
C VAL A 129 9.05 21.26 -5.14
N PHE A 130 7.96 20.83 -4.51
CA PHE A 130 7.54 21.37 -3.21
C PHE A 130 8.54 21.13 -2.09
N SER A 131 9.25 19.99 -2.09
CA SER A 131 10.34 19.73 -1.17
C SER A 131 11.47 20.74 -1.30
N SER A 132 11.81 21.13 -2.54
CA SER A 132 12.86 22.12 -2.80
C SER A 132 12.40 23.54 -2.47
N THR A 133 11.12 23.86 -2.68
CA THR A 133 10.57 25.22 -2.51
C THR A 133 10.18 25.52 -1.06
N PHE A 134 9.47 24.60 -0.39
CA PHE A 134 8.90 24.80 0.95
C PHE A 134 9.55 23.95 2.04
N GLY A 135 10.52 23.10 1.66
CA GLY A 135 11.29 22.28 2.59
C GLY A 135 10.72 20.88 2.83
N LYS A 136 11.58 19.98 3.32
CA LYS A 136 11.27 18.56 3.54
C LYS A 136 10.21 18.35 4.61
N GLU A 137 10.23 19.13 5.69
CA GLU A 137 9.23 19.01 6.78
C GLU A 137 7.81 19.27 6.30
N PHE A 138 7.62 20.17 5.33
CA PHE A 138 6.31 20.40 4.72
C PHE A 138 5.79 19.15 4.01
N VAL A 139 6.66 18.48 3.26
CA VAL A 139 6.35 17.24 2.56
C VAL A 139 6.04 16.09 3.53
N VAL A 140 6.91 15.90 4.53
CA VAL A 140 6.78 14.82 5.52
C VAL A 140 5.47 14.97 6.29
N ARG A 141 5.12 16.19 6.73
CA ARG A 141 3.85 16.46 7.40
C ARG A 141 2.65 16.03 6.55
N ALA A 142 2.67 16.32 5.25
CA ALA A 142 1.58 15.95 4.34
C ALA A 142 1.50 14.43 4.11
N ILE A 143 2.63 13.76 3.89
CA ILE A 143 2.65 12.32 3.58
C ILE A 143 2.29 11.46 4.79
N GLU A 144 2.83 11.80 5.95
CA GLU A 144 2.61 11.06 7.19
C GLU A 144 1.34 11.50 7.92
N LEU A 145 0.58 12.44 7.35
CA LEU A 145 -0.65 12.99 7.94
C LEU A 145 -0.43 13.49 9.38
N ARG A 146 0.69 14.18 9.63
CA ARG A 146 0.99 14.79 10.95
C ARG A 146 -0.02 15.90 11.27
N ASN A 147 -0.01 16.37 12.52
CA ASN A 147 -0.82 17.51 12.95
C ASN A 147 -0.65 18.70 12.00
N ASN A 148 -1.76 19.34 11.63
CA ASN A 148 -1.81 20.47 10.69
C ASN A 148 -1.29 20.16 9.26
N CYS A 149 -1.41 18.92 8.77
CA CYS A 149 -0.99 18.52 7.43
C CYS A 149 -1.80 19.13 6.27
N SER A 150 -2.94 19.76 6.55
CA SER A 150 -3.82 20.42 5.56
C SER A 150 -4.22 19.56 4.36
N VAL A 151 -4.09 18.23 4.41
CA VAL A 151 -4.49 17.34 3.32
C VAL A 151 -6.02 17.27 3.27
N ASN A 152 -6.61 17.27 2.06
CA ASN A 152 -8.05 17.12 1.90
C ASN A 152 -8.54 15.78 2.52
N PRO A 153 -9.43 15.82 3.54
CA PRO A 153 -9.88 14.61 4.23
C PRO A 153 -10.57 13.59 3.31
N LYS A 154 -11.26 14.05 2.26
CA LYS A 154 -11.89 13.17 1.28
C LYS A 154 -10.83 12.37 0.53
N VAL A 155 -9.73 12.99 0.12
CA VAL A 155 -8.64 12.27 -0.58
C VAL A 155 -7.96 11.26 0.35
N ILE A 156 -7.81 11.57 1.65
CA ILE A 156 -7.31 10.61 2.65
C ILE A 156 -8.22 9.38 2.70
N GLN A 157 -9.53 9.59 2.79
CA GLN A 157 -10.52 8.51 2.85
C GLN A 157 -10.51 7.67 1.56
N LYS A 158 -10.51 8.34 0.40
CA LYS A 158 -10.57 7.69 -0.92
C LYS A 158 -9.30 6.89 -1.25
N LEU A 159 -8.12 7.39 -0.87
CA LEU A 159 -6.82 6.73 -1.08
C LEU A 159 -6.39 5.88 0.15
N SER A 160 -7.32 5.56 1.04
CA SER A 160 -7.06 4.69 2.17
C SER A 160 -6.80 3.26 1.71
N LYS A 161 -5.83 2.60 2.35
CA LYS A 161 -5.60 1.16 2.16
C LYS A 161 -6.57 0.30 2.97
N LEU A 162 -7.38 0.93 3.84
CA LEU A 162 -8.37 0.22 4.65
C LEU A 162 -9.46 -0.35 3.76
N ARG A 163 -9.92 -1.57 4.07
CA ARG A 163 -11.04 -2.18 3.36
C ARG A 163 -12.33 -1.39 3.62
N PRO A 164 -13.18 -1.21 2.60
CA PRO A 164 -14.53 -0.68 2.78
C PRO A 164 -15.31 -1.44 3.85
N SER A 165 -16.08 -0.72 4.67
CA SER A 165 -16.93 -1.33 5.69
C SER A 165 -17.99 -2.24 5.06
N LEU A 166 -18.41 -3.28 5.79
CA LEU A 166 -19.47 -4.18 5.35
C LEU A 166 -20.75 -3.40 5.01
N GLU A 167 -21.11 -2.42 5.85
CA GLU A 167 -22.24 -1.52 5.61
C GLU A 167 -22.14 -0.81 4.25
N SER A 168 -20.97 -0.24 3.92
CA SER A 168 -20.76 0.43 2.63
C SER A 168 -20.91 -0.53 1.46
N LYS A 169 -20.40 -1.76 1.61
CA LYS A 169 -20.52 -2.81 0.59
C LYS A 169 -21.97 -3.23 0.38
N LEU A 170 -22.69 -3.53 1.46
CA LEU A 170 -24.10 -3.93 1.39
C LEU A 170 -24.97 -2.82 0.82
N LYS A 171 -24.74 -1.56 1.21
CA LYS A 171 -25.45 -0.41 0.66
C LYS A 171 -25.29 -0.29 -0.86
N LEU A 172 -24.06 -0.39 -1.37
CA LEU A 172 -23.83 -0.33 -2.82
C LEU A 172 -24.39 -1.56 -3.55
N LEU A 173 -24.27 -2.75 -2.96
CA LEU A 173 -24.84 -3.97 -3.51
C LEU A 173 -26.37 -3.84 -3.65
N GLN A 174 -27.03 -3.33 -2.60
CA GLN A 174 -28.47 -3.08 -2.58
C GLN A 174 -28.88 -2.04 -3.63
N GLU A 175 -28.12 -0.96 -3.79
CA GLU A 175 -28.37 0.05 -4.83
C GLU A 175 -28.30 -0.57 -6.23
N ILE A 176 -27.27 -1.40 -6.50
CA ILE A 176 -27.10 -2.08 -7.80
C ILE A 176 -28.26 -3.03 -8.06
N ALA A 177 -28.60 -3.88 -7.08
CA ALA A 177 -29.68 -4.85 -7.20
C ALA A 177 -31.04 -4.17 -7.43
N THR A 178 -31.35 -3.13 -6.65
CA THR A 178 -32.58 -2.34 -6.79
C THR A 178 -32.68 -1.71 -8.18
N LYS A 179 -31.59 -1.10 -8.67
CA LYS A 179 -31.53 -0.50 -10.02
C LYS A 179 -31.72 -1.52 -11.14
N LYS A 180 -31.41 -2.80 -10.89
CA LYS A 180 -31.54 -3.90 -11.86
C LYS A 180 -32.76 -4.79 -11.62
N GLY A 181 -33.56 -4.52 -10.59
CA GLY A 181 -34.74 -5.32 -10.25
C GLY A 181 -34.40 -6.71 -9.72
N ILE A 182 -33.23 -6.90 -9.11
CA ILE A 182 -32.79 -8.18 -8.54
C ILE A 182 -33.20 -8.23 -7.05
N THR A 183 -33.87 -9.30 -6.63
CA THR A 183 -34.23 -9.53 -5.22
C THR A 183 -33.00 -9.96 -4.43
N LEU A 184 -32.68 -9.25 -3.35
CA LEU A 184 -31.60 -9.63 -2.43
C LEU A 184 -32.18 -10.26 -1.15
N HIS A 185 -31.66 -11.41 -0.76
CA HIS A 185 -31.89 -12.00 0.56
C HIS A 185 -30.76 -11.56 1.51
N LEU A 186 -30.90 -10.37 2.09
CA LEU A 186 -29.86 -9.75 2.94
C LEU A 186 -29.69 -10.46 4.30
N GLU A 187 -30.74 -11.13 4.79
CA GLU A 187 -30.77 -11.78 6.10
C GLU A 187 -29.79 -12.96 6.21
N GLU A 188 -29.58 -13.71 5.13
CA GLU A 188 -28.65 -14.86 5.09
C GLU A 188 -27.19 -14.39 4.97
N MET A 189 -26.94 -13.36 4.16
CA MET A 189 -25.60 -12.80 3.95
C MET A 189 -24.98 -12.22 5.23
N ALA A 190 -25.79 -11.62 6.11
CA ALA A 190 -25.31 -11.05 7.37
C ALA A 190 -24.93 -12.12 8.40
N VAL A 191 -25.49 -13.32 8.30
CA VAL A 191 -25.24 -14.45 9.20
C VAL A 191 -24.04 -15.28 8.71
N GLU A 192 -23.94 -15.56 7.41
CA GLU A 192 -22.82 -16.32 6.84
C GLU A 192 -21.48 -15.56 6.88
N VAL A 193 -21.49 -14.24 6.65
CA VAL A 193 -20.27 -13.42 6.75
C VAL A 193 -19.77 -13.31 8.20
N ARG A 194 -20.68 -13.34 9.20
CA ARG A 194 -20.29 -13.40 10.61
C ARG A 194 -19.60 -14.72 10.95
N ASN A 195 -20.12 -15.84 10.47
CA ASN A 195 -19.55 -17.17 10.70
C ASN A 195 -18.15 -17.32 10.09
N LEU A 196 -17.88 -16.71 8.92
CA LEU A 196 -16.56 -16.67 8.30
C LEU A 196 -15.57 -15.76 9.06
N THR A 197 -16.05 -14.67 9.65
CA THR A 197 -15.21 -13.82 10.52
C THR A 197 -14.94 -14.44 11.89
N GLU A 198 -15.81 -15.33 12.38
CA GLU A 198 -15.62 -16.04 13.66
C GLU A 198 -14.60 -17.19 13.56
N SER A 199 -14.50 -17.87 12.41
CA SER A 199 -13.48 -18.90 12.17
C SER A 199 -12.06 -18.34 12.01
N ALA A 200 -11.92 -17.02 11.78
CA ALA A 200 -10.64 -16.30 11.77
C ALA A 200 -10.29 -15.64 13.12
N ASN A 201 -11.13 -15.82 14.16
CA ASN A 201 -10.97 -15.19 15.48
C ASN A 201 -10.40 -16.11 16.57
N ASP A 202 -9.73 -17.22 16.22
CA ASP A 202 -8.89 -17.97 17.18
C ASP A 202 -7.59 -17.24 17.59
N LEU A 203 -7.57 -15.92 17.45
CA LEU A 203 -6.63 -15.01 18.10
C LEU A 203 -7.44 -14.07 19.01
N PRO A 204 -7.12 -13.98 20.31
CA PRO A 204 -7.96 -13.29 21.27
C PRO A 204 -7.92 -11.78 21.03
N VAL A 205 -9.03 -11.23 20.53
CA VAL A 205 -9.31 -9.79 20.54
C VAL A 205 -10.28 -9.52 21.67
N GLY A 206 -9.77 -8.96 22.77
CA GLY A 206 -10.58 -8.32 23.80
C GLY A 206 -11.15 -7.01 23.28
N LYS A 207 -12.47 -6.83 23.43
CA LYS A 207 -13.13 -5.52 23.39
C LYS A 207 -12.67 -4.71 24.60
N ASP A 208 -12.20 -3.49 24.38
CA ASP A 208 -12.85 -2.26 24.86
C ASP A 208 -12.04 -1.05 24.39
N MET A 209 -12.74 -0.03 23.89
CA MET A 209 -12.20 1.27 23.54
C MET A 209 -12.40 2.20 24.75
N ASP A 210 -11.31 2.56 25.44
CA ASP A 210 -11.05 3.94 25.87
C ASP A 210 -9.61 4.08 26.39
N GLU A 211 -9.09 5.31 26.32
CA GLU A 211 -7.91 5.81 27.04
C GLU A 211 -6.48 5.41 26.59
N SER A 212 -5.85 6.40 25.94
CA SER A 212 -4.51 6.91 26.28
C SER A 212 -3.28 6.06 25.97
N LEU A 213 -2.68 6.36 24.81
CA LEU A 213 -1.22 6.52 24.59
C LEU A 213 -0.27 6.11 25.75
N SER A 214 -0.03 4.82 26.01
CA SER A 214 1.16 4.40 26.80
C SER A 214 1.56 2.90 26.76
N GLU A 215 1.28 2.13 25.70
CA GLU A 215 1.59 0.69 25.74
C GLU A 215 2.41 0.18 24.54
N SER A 216 3.66 0.64 24.45
CA SER A 216 4.68 0.09 23.52
C SER A 216 5.76 -0.76 24.22
N MET A 217 5.55 -1.20 25.46
CA MET A 217 6.57 -1.98 26.22
C MET A 217 6.10 -3.27 26.91
N LYS A 218 4.90 -3.81 26.65
CA LYS A 218 4.40 -4.99 27.38
C LYS A 218 4.21 -6.22 26.50
N ALA A 219 5.32 -6.84 26.13
CA ALA A 219 5.38 -8.30 25.97
C ALA A 219 6.73 -8.82 26.47
N ARG A 220 7.16 -8.40 27.66
CA ARG A 220 8.26 -9.05 28.36
C ARG A 220 7.68 -10.23 29.12
N LYS A 221 7.84 -11.45 28.59
CA LYS A 221 7.61 -12.67 29.40
C LYS A 221 8.39 -12.51 30.70
N LYS A 222 7.70 -12.61 31.83
CA LYS A 222 8.31 -12.47 33.15
C LYS A 222 8.78 -13.85 33.57
N TYR A 223 10.07 -14.09 33.44
CA TYR A 223 10.72 -15.33 33.85
C TYR A 223 10.83 -15.38 35.37
N ARG A 224 10.70 -16.58 35.95
CA ARG A 224 10.80 -16.75 37.40
C ARG A 224 12.21 -16.46 37.90
N ASP A 225 13.22 -16.79 37.09
CA ASP A 225 14.63 -16.53 37.35
C ASP A 225 15.42 -16.37 36.04
N VAL A 226 16.71 -16.03 36.16
CA VAL A 226 17.62 -15.82 35.02
C VAL A 226 17.88 -17.13 34.26
N ALA A 227 17.86 -18.27 34.95
CA ALA A 227 18.11 -19.57 34.35
C ALA A 227 16.96 -20.00 33.42
N ASP A 228 15.71 -19.74 33.82
CA ASP A 228 14.50 -19.97 33.03
C ASP A 228 14.49 -19.11 31.76
N ALA A 229 14.89 -17.85 31.88
CA ALA A 229 15.05 -16.94 30.74
C ALA A 229 16.13 -17.42 29.76
N ALA A 230 17.29 -17.82 30.27
CA ALA A 230 18.39 -18.34 29.45
C ALA A 230 18.01 -19.65 28.75
N GLN A 231 17.26 -20.52 29.43
CA GLN A 231 16.77 -21.77 28.88
C GLN A 231 15.76 -21.55 27.75
N GLU A 232 14.79 -20.64 27.92
CA GLU A 232 13.82 -20.33 26.86
C GLU A 232 14.52 -19.70 25.64
N ALA A 233 15.49 -18.82 25.87
CA ALA A 233 16.30 -18.25 24.80
C ALA A 233 17.09 -19.34 24.03
N PHE A 234 17.68 -20.30 24.74
CA PHE A 234 18.42 -21.41 24.14
C PHE A 234 17.51 -22.32 23.31
N VAL A 235 16.33 -22.68 23.83
CA VAL A 235 15.35 -23.51 23.10
C VAL A 235 14.85 -22.80 21.86
N SER A 236 14.59 -21.49 21.95
CA SER A 236 14.14 -20.68 20.82
C SER A 236 15.21 -20.59 19.72
N ALA A 237 16.48 -20.41 20.11
CA ALA A 237 17.60 -20.40 19.18
C ALA A 237 17.80 -21.76 18.48
N ALA A 238 17.67 -22.86 19.22
CA ALA A 238 17.77 -24.22 18.66
C ALA A 238 16.65 -24.49 17.64
N TYR A 239 15.41 -24.10 17.96
CA TYR A 239 14.27 -24.24 17.04
C TYR A 239 14.46 -23.42 15.77
N ALA A 240 14.89 -22.15 15.89
CA ALA A 240 15.16 -21.30 14.74
C ALA A 240 16.30 -21.86 13.86
N ALA A 241 17.35 -22.40 14.46
CA ALA A 241 18.45 -23.03 13.74
C ALA A 241 18.01 -24.31 12.99
N ALA A 242 17.14 -25.12 13.60
CA ALA A 242 16.58 -26.31 12.96
C ALA A 242 15.69 -25.93 11.75
N ALA A 243 14.80 -24.96 11.92
CA ALA A 243 13.95 -24.45 10.84
C ALA A 243 14.78 -23.87 9.69
N ALA A 244 15.84 -23.12 9.99
CA ALA A 244 16.73 -22.57 8.97
C ALA A 244 17.47 -23.67 8.18
N ARG A 245 17.91 -24.75 8.85
CA ARG A 245 18.54 -25.90 8.18
C ARG A 245 17.55 -26.64 7.27
N ALA A 246 16.33 -26.86 7.73
CA ALA A 246 15.28 -27.46 6.92
C ALA A 246 14.97 -26.61 5.67
N ALA A 247 14.86 -25.29 5.82
CA ALA A 247 14.63 -24.39 4.70
C ALA A 247 15.79 -24.41 3.67
N VAL A 248 17.04 -24.49 4.14
CA VAL A 248 18.21 -24.60 3.25
C VAL A 248 18.20 -25.93 2.50
N GLU A 249 17.84 -27.03 3.15
CA GLU A 249 17.78 -28.34 2.51
C GLU A 249 16.66 -28.41 1.46
N LEU A 250 15.49 -27.84 1.77
CA LEU A 250 14.40 -27.69 0.81
C LEU A 250 14.79 -26.82 -0.40
N SER A 251 15.63 -25.80 -0.20
CA SER A 251 16.08 -24.93 -1.30
C SER A 251 17.09 -25.59 -2.25
N ARG A 252 17.73 -26.70 -1.83
CA ARG A 252 18.72 -27.43 -2.64
C ARG A 252 18.09 -28.51 -3.53
N ILE A 253 16.82 -28.82 -3.34
CA ILE A 253 16.09 -29.75 -4.19
C ILE A 253 15.66 -28.98 -5.45
N GLU A 254 16.53 -28.97 -6.46
CA GLU A 254 16.14 -28.61 -7.83
C GLU A 254 15.27 -29.73 -8.43
N PRO A 255 14.22 -29.41 -9.21
CA PRO A 255 13.36 -30.42 -9.81
C PRO A 255 14.12 -31.12 -10.94
N GLN A 256 14.55 -32.36 -10.69
CA GLN A 256 15.17 -33.20 -11.70
C GLN A 256 14.10 -33.69 -12.69
N ASP A 257 14.41 -33.53 -13.98
CA ASP A 257 13.53 -33.79 -15.11
C ASP A 257 12.88 -35.18 -15.09
N PHE A 258 11.58 -35.20 -15.37
CA PHE A 258 10.77 -36.40 -15.60
C PHE A 258 11.25 -37.13 -16.85
N ASP A 259 11.65 -38.40 -16.71
CA ASP A 259 11.44 -39.39 -17.77
C ASP A 259 11.22 -40.82 -17.23
N SER A 260 9.96 -41.24 -17.37
CA SER A 260 9.43 -42.62 -17.47
C SER A 260 9.29 -43.55 -16.24
N PRO A 261 8.29 -44.46 -16.30
CA PRO A 261 7.47 -44.80 -15.14
C PRO A 261 7.78 -46.19 -14.60
N ASN A 262 7.81 -46.34 -13.28
CA ASN A 262 7.14 -47.45 -12.58
C ASN A 262 7.28 -47.34 -11.06
N ASN A 263 6.10 -47.28 -10.44
CA ASN A 263 5.75 -47.87 -9.15
C ASN A 263 6.02 -47.12 -7.84
N ALA A 264 4.93 -47.04 -7.08
CA ALA A 264 4.82 -46.93 -5.62
C ALA A 264 5.02 -45.55 -4.97
N MET A 265 3.97 -44.75 -5.11
CA MET A 265 3.34 -43.98 -4.04
C MET A 265 3.19 -44.87 -2.77
N ALA A 266 4.07 -44.69 -1.77
CA ALA A 266 3.85 -44.96 -0.34
C ALA A 266 5.18 -44.92 0.42
N ARG A 267 5.52 -43.76 0.98
CA ARG A 267 6.32 -43.56 2.22
C ARG A 267 7.02 -42.20 2.13
N SER A 268 6.54 -41.23 2.93
CA SER A 268 7.40 -40.31 3.70
C SER A 268 6.62 -39.10 4.26
N GLU A 269 5.49 -39.29 4.96
CA GLU A 269 4.89 -38.18 5.72
C GLU A 269 4.61 -38.49 7.21
N ASP A 270 4.81 -39.73 7.67
CA ASP A 270 4.51 -40.11 9.07
C ASP A 270 5.74 -40.22 9.99
N LEU A 271 6.95 -39.89 9.53
CA LEU A 271 8.18 -40.11 10.33
C LEU A 271 8.80 -38.85 10.95
N GLU A 272 8.39 -37.62 10.58
CA GLU A 272 9.05 -36.41 11.09
C GLU A 272 8.41 -35.78 12.34
N LEU A 273 7.20 -36.16 12.73
CA LEU A 273 6.54 -35.61 13.93
C LEU A 273 6.89 -36.37 15.23
N ASN A 274 7.28 -37.64 15.14
CA ASN A 274 7.60 -38.44 16.33
C ASN A 274 9.01 -38.17 16.87
N GLU A 275 10.00 -37.91 16.01
CA GLU A 275 11.38 -37.64 16.46
C GLU A 275 11.51 -36.32 17.23
N ILE A 276 10.70 -35.30 16.91
CA ILE A 276 10.72 -34.00 17.60
C ILE A 276 10.06 -34.11 18.99
N GLU A 277 9.00 -34.92 19.12
CA GLU A 277 8.27 -35.13 20.37
C GLU A 277 9.03 -36.04 21.35
N GLU A 278 9.69 -37.09 20.85
CA GLU A 278 10.56 -37.97 21.66
C GLU A 278 11.80 -37.25 22.18
N THR A 279 12.35 -36.30 21.40
CA THR A 279 13.48 -35.48 21.85
C THR A 279 13.07 -34.53 22.98
N ARG A 280 11.84 -33.98 22.96
CA ARG A 280 11.28 -33.18 24.07
C ARG A 280 11.08 -34.00 25.34
N GLN A 281 10.58 -35.23 25.23
CA GLN A 281 10.32 -36.08 26.40
C GLN A 281 11.60 -36.66 27.02
N SER A 282 12.62 -37.00 26.22
CA SER A 282 13.87 -37.57 26.73
C SER A 282 14.73 -36.56 27.50
N LEU A 283 14.72 -35.27 27.11
CA LEU A 283 15.43 -34.22 27.84
C LEU A 283 14.76 -33.84 29.16
N CYS A 284 13.43 -33.93 29.25
CA CYS A 284 12.71 -33.62 30.50
C CYS A 284 12.96 -34.70 31.58
N ARG A 285 13.22 -35.95 31.17
CA ARG A 285 13.43 -37.10 32.06
C ARG A 285 14.83 -37.15 32.71
N LYS A 286 15.83 -36.47 32.13
CA LYS A 286 17.21 -36.44 32.66
C LYS A 286 17.39 -35.56 33.91
N ARG A 287 16.32 -34.93 34.43
CA ARG A 287 16.39 -33.96 35.54
C ARG A 287 15.96 -34.50 36.92
N THR A 288 15.48 -35.75 37.03
CA THR A 288 14.98 -36.28 38.31
C THR A 288 16.01 -37.07 39.12
N VAL A 289 17.22 -37.31 38.59
CA VAL A 289 18.24 -38.11 39.26
C VAL A 289 19.59 -37.40 39.21
N SER A 290 19.73 -36.29 39.97
CA SER A 290 21.00 -35.72 40.48
C SER A 290 20.64 -34.53 41.38
N ARG A 291 20.32 -34.80 42.66
CA ARG A 291 21.13 -34.43 43.83
C ARG A 291 21.39 -32.92 43.94
N SER A 292 20.70 -32.18 44.81
CA SER A 292 20.88 -32.18 46.28
C SER A 292 22.35 -32.26 46.70
N SER A 293 22.98 -31.11 46.95
CA SER A 293 23.82 -30.82 48.13
C SER A 293 24.82 -29.70 47.84
N SER A 294 24.82 -28.72 48.75
CA SER A 294 25.99 -27.98 49.24
C SER A 294 26.49 -26.74 48.49
N ASP A 295 26.36 -25.64 49.24
CA ASP A 295 27.20 -24.43 49.29
C ASP A 295 28.68 -24.61 48.92
N SER A 296 29.24 -23.59 48.24
CA SER A 296 30.40 -22.83 48.75
C SER A 296 30.79 -21.71 47.77
N ASP A 297 30.91 -20.50 48.33
CA ASP A 297 31.58 -19.34 47.75
C ASP A 297 33.05 -19.61 47.39
N ALA A 298 33.54 -19.00 46.31
CA ALA A 298 34.93 -18.60 46.17
C ALA A 298 35.07 -17.49 45.12
N ASP A 299 35.40 -16.29 45.60
CA ASP A 299 36.14 -15.25 44.88
C ASP A 299 37.45 -15.82 44.31
N LEU A 300 37.95 -15.23 43.22
CA LEU A 300 39.32 -14.67 43.12
C LEU A 300 39.58 -14.05 41.74
N SER A 301 39.83 -12.75 41.79
CA SER A 301 40.71 -11.90 40.97
C SER A 301 41.47 -12.47 39.76
N GLY A 302 41.35 -11.74 38.64
CA GLY A 302 42.45 -11.05 37.96
C GLY A 302 43.36 -11.84 37.03
N GLU A 303 43.42 -11.43 35.75
CA GLU A 303 44.67 -11.10 35.04
C GLU A 303 44.37 -10.44 33.68
N GLU A 304 45.05 -9.33 33.42
CA GLU A 304 45.10 -8.60 32.14
C GLU A 304 45.96 -9.36 31.11
N SER A 305 45.64 -9.19 29.83
CA SER A 305 46.63 -9.29 28.74
C SER A 305 46.15 -8.54 27.51
N ASP A 306 46.95 -7.55 27.12
CA ASP A 306 46.89 -6.77 25.88
C ASP A 306 46.98 -7.63 24.61
N GLY A 307 46.44 -7.10 23.51
CA GLY A 307 46.48 -7.76 22.19
C GLY A 307 45.85 -6.94 21.06
N GLU A 308 46.52 -5.86 20.69
CA GLU A 308 46.27 -4.96 19.57
C GLU A 308 46.17 -5.68 18.20
N LYS A 309 45.19 -5.32 17.35
CA LYS A 309 45.35 -5.25 15.89
C LYS A 309 44.18 -4.56 15.17
N ALA A 310 44.50 -3.40 14.61
CA ALA A 310 43.72 -2.67 13.63
C ALA A 310 43.70 -3.38 12.26
N LYS A 311 42.55 -3.34 11.56
CA LYS A 311 42.46 -3.39 10.09
C LYS A 311 41.35 -2.46 9.60
N GLN A 312 41.77 -1.42 8.89
CA GLN A 312 41.00 -0.58 7.94
C GLN A 312 40.62 -1.41 6.70
N GLU A 313 39.39 -1.35 6.19
CA GLU A 313 38.81 -0.49 5.12
C GLU A 313 38.02 -1.45 4.18
N PRO A 314 37.19 -1.03 3.17
CA PRO A 314 36.96 0.32 2.68
C PRO A 314 35.48 0.75 2.46
N HIS A 315 35.31 2.06 2.39
CA HIS A 315 34.18 2.76 1.80
C HIS A 315 34.01 2.42 0.31
N ARG A 316 32.77 2.22 -0.15
CA ARG A 316 32.40 2.19 -1.57
C ARG A 316 31.36 3.28 -1.84
N GLN A 317 31.72 4.25 -2.68
CA GLN A 317 30.84 5.29 -3.21
C GLN A 317 29.78 4.69 -4.16
N PRO A 318 28.57 5.27 -4.28
CA PRO A 318 27.62 4.91 -5.32
C PRO A 318 27.88 5.69 -6.62
N HIS A 319 27.84 4.97 -7.75
CA HIS A 319 27.86 5.50 -9.11
C HIS A 319 26.64 6.41 -9.39
N GLU A 320 26.90 7.62 -9.87
CA GLU A 320 25.91 8.47 -10.53
C GLU A 320 25.65 7.97 -11.97
N LEU A 321 24.38 7.80 -12.33
CA LEU A 321 23.92 7.66 -13.71
C LEU A 321 23.37 9.01 -14.16
N SER A 322 24.18 9.77 -14.88
CA SER A 322 23.79 11.00 -15.57
C SER A 322 23.12 10.67 -16.91
N TYR A 323 21.88 11.12 -17.11
CA TYR A 323 21.29 11.20 -18.44
C TYR A 323 21.30 12.66 -18.91
N GLU A 324 22.09 12.92 -19.93
CA GLU A 324 22.09 14.18 -20.68
C GLU A 324 20.86 14.24 -21.58
N ILE A 325 20.08 15.31 -21.49
CA ILE A 325 19.06 15.65 -22.48
C ILE A 325 19.60 16.84 -23.27
N THR A 326 19.96 16.58 -24.52
CA THR A 326 20.37 17.55 -25.52
C THR A 326 19.23 18.51 -25.87
N GLN A 327 19.59 19.76 -26.10
CA GLN A 327 18.71 20.92 -26.26
C GLN A 327 18.75 21.40 -27.71
N SER A 328 17.61 21.31 -28.41
CA SER A 328 17.27 21.94 -29.70
C SER A 328 15.80 21.58 -29.98
N ASP A 329 14.86 22.42 -30.43
CA ASP A 329 14.90 23.73 -31.07
C ASP A 329 13.65 24.57 -30.70
N GLU A 330 13.77 25.87 -30.96
CA GLU A 330 12.78 26.94 -30.88
C GLU A 330 11.53 26.67 -31.74
N VAL A 331 10.32 26.91 -31.20
CA VAL A 331 9.18 27.38 -32.01
C VAL A 331 8.34 28.39 -31.21
N ASN A 332 8.08 29.49 -31.90
CA ASN A 332 7.44 30.75 -31.53
C ASN A 332 6.13 30.69 -30.75
N GLU A 333 5.98 31.71 -29.90
CA GLU A 333 4.72 32.19 -29.33
C GLU A 333 3.82 32.76 -30.44
N ASP A 334 2.56 32.33 -30.48
CA ASP A 334 1.47 33.14 -30.96
C ASP A 334 0.25 32.92 -30.06
N GLU A 335 -0.06 33.94 -29.26
CA GLU A 335 -1.33 34.07 -28.55
C GLU A 335 -2.40 34.55 -29.52
N SER A 336 -3.45 33.76 -29.73
CA SER A 336 -4.73 34.30 -30.17
C SER A 336 -5.92 33.53 -29.58
N LYS A 337 -6.62 34.22 -28.67
CA LYS A 337 -8.05 34.17 -28.35
C LYS A 337 -8.84 32.96 -28.86
N LEU A 338 -9.44 32.21 -27.93
CA LEU A 338 -10.76 31.62 -28.12
C LEU A 338 -11.42 31.45 -26.74
N GLY A 339 -12.46 32.24 -26.51
CA GLY A 339 -13.31 32.11 -25.34
C GLY A 339 -14.07 30.79 -25.38
N TYR A 340 -14.12 30.09 -24.25
CA TYR A 340 -15.01 28.95 -24.07
C TYR A 340 -15.92 29.19 -22.88
N GLN A 341 -17.20 29.28 -23.21
CA GLN A 341 -18.31 29.41 -22.29
C GLN A 341 -18.37 28.19 -21.37
N SER A 342 -18.53 28.47 -20.09
CA SER A 342 -18.89 27.50 -19.06
C SER A 342 -20.37 27.13 -19.21
N SER A 343 -20.64 26.01 -19.86
CA SER A 343 -21.94 25.35 -19.82
C SER A 343 -21.80 23.85 -20.10
N LYS A 344 -21.35 23.07 -19.11
CA LYS A 344 -21.54 21.61 -19.08
C LYS A 344 -21.41 21.05 -17.66
N LEU A 345 -22.41 21.37 -16.83
CA LEU A 345 -22.82 20.57 -15.68
C LEU A 345 -24.28 20.21 -15.92
N LYS A 346 -24.49 19.20 -16.77
CA LYS A 346 -25.74 18.46 -17.04
C LYS A 346 -25.46 17.55 -18.26
N ASN A 347 -24.95 16.35 -18.03
CA ASN A 347 -25.04 15.15 -18.91
C ASN A 347 -23.99 14.08 -18.55
N THR A 348 -23.96 13.64 -17.29
CA THR A 348 -23.24 12.40 -16.95
C THR A 348 -24.05 11.15 -17.27
N GLU A 349 -25.39 11.22 -17.26
CA GLU A 349 -26.25 10.07 -17.63
C GLU A 349 -26.30 9.82 -19.14
N SER A 350 -26.35 10.89 -19.96
CA SER A 350 -26.40 10.75 -21.43
C SER A 350 -25.10 10.19 -22.03
N PHE A 351 -23.95 10.38 -21.37
CA PHE A 351 -22.67 9.88 -21.87
C PHE A 351 -22.47 8.38 -21.58
N GLU A 352 -22.96 7.88 -20.43
CA GLU A 352 -22.95 6.45 -20.12
C GLU A 352 -23.88 5.64 -21.04
N GLU A 353 -25.07 6.16 -21.37
CA GLU A 353 -25.97 5.54 -22.35
C GLU A 353 -25.36 5.49 -23.76
N HIS A 354 -24.64 6.55 -24.15
CA HIS A 354 -24.00 6.61 -25.46
C HIS A 354 -22.83 5.64 -25.60
N LEU A 355 -22.06 5.42 -24.52
CA LEU A 355 -20.98 4.42 -24.51
C LEU A 355 -21.53 2.99 -24.50
N ASN A 356 -22.57 2.71 -23.71
CA ASN A 356 -23.21 1.38 -23.70
C ASN A 356 -23.83 1.05 -25.07
N SER A 357 -24.52 2.00 -25.72
CA SER A 357 -25.07 1.82 -27.07
C SER A 357 -23.99 1.56 -28.12
N ARG A 358 -22.78 2.13 -27.96
CA ARG A 358 -21.68 1.95 -28.91
C ARG A 358 -20.94 0.63 -28.70
N MET A 359 -20.89 0.11 -27.48
CA MET A 359 -20.33 -1.22 -27.20
C MET A 359 -21.26 -2.34 -27.68
N ASP A 360 -22.57 -2.23 -27.45
CA ASP A 360 -23.54 -3.23 -27.91
C ASP A 360 -23.57 -3.37 -29.44
N LYS A 361 -23.48 -2.25 -30.18
CA LYS A 361 -23.41 -2.27 -31.65
C LYS A 361 -22.14 -2.92 -32.18
N LYS A 362 -21.02 -2.82 -31.44
CA LYS A 362 -19.74 -3.43 -31.83
C LYS A 362 -19.72 -4.94 -31.55
N TRP A 363 -20.38 -5.38 -30.48
CA TRP A 363 -20.58 -6.80 -30.16
C TRP A 363 -21.56 -7.51 -31.11
N VAL A 364 -22.66 -6.87 -31.50
CA VAL A 364 -23.60 -7.42 -32.50
C VAL A 364 -22.95 -7.53 -33.88
N SER A 365 -22.13 -6.57 -34.29
CA SER A 365 -21.42 -6.60 -35.58
C SER A 365 -20.30 -7.66 -35.66
N MET A 366 -19.79 -8.15 -34.54
CA MET A 366 -18.79 -9.23 -34.53
C MET A 366 -19.42 -10.63 -34.55
N ARG A 367 -20.69 -10.76 -34.16
CA ARG A 367 -21.39 -12.06 -34.11
C ARG A 367 -22.04 -12.42 -35.46
N THR A 368 -22.31 -11.47 -36.34
CA THR A 368 -22.87 -11.71 -37.69
C THR A 368 -21.84 -11.95 -38.80
N ARG A 369 -20.57 -12.19 -38.45
CA ARG A 369 -19.48 -12.47 -39.41
C ARG A 369 -18.91 -13.90 -39.30
N ARG A 370 -19.58 -14.75 -38.51
CA ARG A 370 -19.36 -16.19 -38.42
C ARG A 370 -20.73 -16.85 -38.51
N ASP A 371 -21.27 -16.90 -39.72
CA ASP A 371 -22.26 -17.87 -40.20
C ASP A 371 -22.21 -17.87 -41.73
#